data_AF-A0A3S4XT51-F1
#
_entry.id   AF-A0A3S4XT51-F1
#
_cell.length_a   1.000
_cell.length_b   1.000
_cell.length_c   1.000
_cell.angle_alpha   90.00
_cell.angle_beta   90.00
_cell.angle_gamma   90.00
#
_symmetry.space_group_name_H-M   'P 1'
#
loop_
_entity.id
_entity.type
_entity.pdbx_description
1 polymer ?
#
loop_
_entity_poly.entity_id
_entity_poly.type
_entity_poly.pdbx_seq_one_letter_code
_entity_poly.pdbx_strand_id
1 'polypeptide(L)'
;MALVSFVASAIFIYKDFNQLRKTIELATVFSSNFHLGLTQGYFDLSANENPVLHIWSLAVEEQYYLIFPLLLIFPYKKLRNIKALLYITLLLFFILTLTSFVPLNFYKNALYQPNIYYLSTLRFPELLIGSILAIYNKLTNQQSNKSVSNIIAISSSILLFSCLFLIHKNMNFIPGITLLLPCLLSALIIYSTTQQNIIKACLSSKSFVFIGKISYSLYLYHWIFIAFTYYITGEQTLNNAQILGIIVLTVIFSIVSYYIIEQPIRKSKLTFKKAFFYLYLTPSILLIGYNIYAKGKLKNEKEHIGQDISNVDLEIDIPAKILTIGDSHAGHLDYFLKYVGKQEGWKSDILNLGPECQVMVNEVSQVIPECQSLWDKIAKYDVIFISEFYDLRMVGQPVPRFEAQSYIVPNFQQRFKSMVKKLSESKPVYVFANNSSITRPPIRGYLLENMVLKNIYSLFIEWAILTQVIKLFVI
;
A
#
# COMPACT_ATOMS: atom_id res chain seq x y z
N MET A 1 14.49 5.89 5.25
CA MET A 1 14.01 5.15 6.45
C MET A 1 14.03 6.01 7.71
N ALA A 2 15.19 6.49 8.21
CA ALA A 2 15.24 7.31 9.44
C ALA A 2 14.35 8.56 9.39
N LEU A 3 14.40 9.33 8.28
CA LEU A 3 13.50 10.46 8.04
C LEU A 3 12.02 10.06 8.17
N VAL A 4 11.65 8.93 7.57
CA VAL A 4 10.27 8.42 7.58
C VAL A 4 9.87 8.00 8.99
N SER A 5 10.72 7.29 9.73
CA SER A 5 10.48 6.94 11.13
C SER A 5 10.26 8.18 12.00
N PHE A 6 11.08 9.22 11.81
CA PHE A 6 10.95 10.46 12.55
C PHE A 6 9.62 11.17 12.25
N VAL A 7 9.33 11.42 10.97
CA VAL A 7 8.08 12.07 10.55
C VAL A 7 6.86 11.25 10.99
N ALA A 8 6.85 9.94 10.72
CA ALA A 8 5.74 9.07 11.09
C ALA A 8 5.55 8.98 12.60
N SER A 9 6.60 9.00 13.41
CA SER A 9 6.46 9.01 14.88
C SER A 9 5.78 10.28 15.41
N ALA A 10 5.79 11.36 14.63
CA ALA A 10 5.02 12.55 14.93
C ALA A 10 3.57 12.39 14.46
N ILE A 11 3.34 12.05 13.19
CA ILE A 11 2.02 12.18 12.55
C ILE A 11 1.14 10.91 12.56
N PHE A 12 1.72 9.72 12.72
CA PHE A 12 0.95 8.47 12.62
C PHE A 12 0.31 8.08 13.94
N ILE A 13 -0.91 7.54 13.88
CA ILE A 13 -1.52 6.85 15.02
C ILE A 13 -0.71 5.58 15.35
N TYR A 14 -0.80 5.13 16.60
CA TYR A 14 -0.05 3.96 17.10
C TYR A 14 -0.12 2.73 16.17
N LYS A 15 -1.32 2.41 15.67
CA LYS A 15 -1.54 1.23 14.82
C LYS A 15 -0.75 1.32 13.51
N ASP A 16 -0.89 2.44 12.81
CA ASP A 16 -0.25 2.69 11.52
C ASP A 16 1.27 2.76 11.68
N PHE A 17 1.76 3.45 12.73
CA PHE A 17 3.19 3.50 13.03
C PHE A 17 3.75 2.10 13.33
N ASN A 18 3.01 1.27 14.08
CA ASN A 18 3.45 -0.07 14.43
C ASN A 18 3.50 -1.02 13.22
N GLN A 19 2.68 -0.82 12.19
CA GLN A 19 2.80 -1.52 10.92
C GLN A 19 3.99 -0.99 10.12
N LEU A 20 4.07 0.34 9.95
CA LEU A 20 5.16 1.00 9.24
C LEU A 20 6.54 0.61 9.77
N ARG A 21 6.73 0.68 11.10
CA ARG A 21 8.03 0.37 11.72
C ARG A 21 8.48 -1.04 11.43
N LYS A 22 7.57 -2.03 11.35
CA LYS A 22 7.94 -3.42 11.06
C LYS A 22 8.48 -3.53 9.64
N THR A 23 7.88 -2.84 8.67
CA THR A 23 8.41 -2.75 7.31
C THR A 23 9.80 -2.09 7.31
N ILE A 24 10.01 -1.02 8.08
CA ILE A 24 11.32 -0.34 8.20
C ILE A 24 12.37 -1.24 8.85
N GLU A 25 12.04 -1.87 9.98
CA GLU A 25 12.93 -2.77 10.72
C GLU A 25 13.36 -3.94 9.83
N LEU A 26 12.43 -4.57 9.11
CA LEU A 26 12.74 -5.68 8.20
C LEU A 26 13.44 -5.23 6.90
N ALA A 27 13.27 -3.98 6.48
CA ALA A 27 14.03 -3.42 5.36
C ALA A 27 15.52 -3.32 5.67
N THR A 28 15.91 -3.13 6.95
CA THR A 28 17.33 -3.11 7.33
C THR A 28 18.05 -4.41 7.01
N VAL A 29 17.34 -5.55 7.04
CA VAL A 29 17.86 -6.89 6.72
C VAL A 29 17.35 -7.41 5.37
N PHE A 30 16.92 -6.50 4.48
CA PHE A 30 16.42 -6.83 3.14
C PHE A 30 15.31 -7.89 3.13
N SER A 31 14.37 -7.83 4.10
CA SER A 31 13.29 -8.80 4.26
C SER A 31 11.90 -8.14 4.32
N SER A 32 11.79 -6.86 3.96
CA SER A 32 10.53 -6.10 3.99
C SER A 32 9.47 -6.67 3.04
N ASN A 33 9.88 -7.24 1.91
CA ASN A 33 8.98 -7.85 0.93
C ASN A 33 8.25 -9.08 1.50
N PHE A 34 8.87 -9.88 2.36
CA PHE A 34 8.20 -11.01 3.01
C PHE A 34 7.11 -10.55 3.99
N HIS A 35 7.37 -9.49 4.74
CA HIS A 35 6.35 -8.91 5.61
C HIS A 35 5.15 -8.41 4.80
N LEU A 36 5.41 -7.59 3.78
CA LEU A 36 4.37 -7.07 2.89
C LEU A 36 3.66 -8.16 2.10
N GLY A 37 4.34 -9.28 1.82
CA GLY A 37 3.76 -10.46 1.21
C GLY A 37 2.83 -11.25 2.13
N LEU A 38 3.15 -11.35 3.43
CA LEU A 38 2.45 -12.24 4.36
C LEU A 38 1.43 -11.54 5.26
N THR A 39 1.50 -10.21 5.40
CA THR A 39 0.71 -9.48 6.41
C THR A 39 -0.15 -8.37 5.81
N GLN A 40 -0.91 -8.65 4.74
CA GLN A 40 -1.93 -7.72 4.26
C GLN A 40 -3.33 -8.20 4.63
N GLY A 41 -4.11 -7.33 5.25
CA GLY A 41 -5.48 -7.53 5.67
C GLY A 41 -6.27 -6.23 5.67
N TYR A 42 -7.57 -6.34 5.97
CA TYR A 42 -8.55 -5.25 5.90
C TYR A 42 -8.18 -4.00 6.71
N PHE A 43 -7.42 -4.20 7.78
CA PHE A 43 -7.10 -3.19 8.80
C PHE A 43 -5.68 -2.65 8.71
N ASP A 44 -4.96 -2.99 7.65
CA ASP A 44 -3.60 -2.54 7.43
C ASP A 44 -3.54 -1.19 6.74
N LEU A 45 -2.44 -0.49 6.98
CA LEU A 45 -2.10 0.76 6.32
C LEU A 45 -2.20 0.57 4.82
N SER A 46 -2.99 1.43 4.17
CA SER A 46 -3.20 1.30 2.74
C SER A 46 -1.86 1.43 1.99
N ALA A 47 -1.74 0.75 0.85
CA ALA A 47 -0.51 0.76 0.06
C ALA A 47 -0.08 2.20 -0.27
N ASN A 48 -1.05 3.06 -0.62
CA ASN A 48 -0.84 4.46 -0.95
C ASN A 48 -0.41 5.31 0.24
N GLU A 49 -0.64 4.87 1.48
CA GLU A 49 -0.31 5.59 2.70
C GLU A 49 0.94 5.04 3.40
N ASN A 50 1.57 4.00 2.85
CA ASN A 50 2.81 3.44 3.38
C ASN A 50 4.04 4.09 2.73
N PRO A 51 4.70 5.07 3.39
CA PRO A 51 5.84 5.81 2.82
C PRO A 51 7.08 4.98 2.54
N VAL A 52 7.19 3.75 3.07
CA VAL A 52 8.31 2.85 2.76
C VAL A 52 7.91 1.66 1.91
N LEU A 53 6.70 1.66 1.33
CA LEU A 53 6.21 0.51 0.57
C LEU A 53 7.22 0.08 -0.50
N HIS A 54 7.58 1.00 -1.39
CA HIS A 54 8.51 0.77 -2.51
C HIS A 54 9.81 0.05 -2.13
N ILE A 55 10.33 0.20 -0.90
CA ILE A 55 11.56 -0.47 -0.43
C ILE A 55 11.48 -2.01 -0.51
N TRP A 56 10.29 -2.59 -0.65
CA TRP A 56 10.14 -4.02 -0.97
C TRP A 56 10.94 -4.44 -2.21
N SER A 57 11.00 -3.62 -3.26
CA SER A 57 11.72 -4.02 -4.49
C SER A 57 13.23 -3.95 -4.28
N LEU A 58 13.71 -2.98 -3.49
CA LEU A 58 15.11 -2.93 -3.07
C LEU A 58 15.51 -4.16 -2.26
N ALA A 59 14.64 -4.66 -1.38
CA ALA A 59 14.90 -5.91 -0.66
C ALA A 59 15.04 -7.10 -1.63
N VAL A 60 14.19 -7.19 -2.65
CA VAL A 60 14.29 -8.23 -3.69
C VAL A 60 15.58 -8.10 -4.51
N GLU A 61 15.97 -6.88 -4.88
CA GLU A 61 17.22 -6.61 -5.59
C GLU A 61 18.45 -7.04 -4.78
N GLU A 62 18.52 -6.69 -3.50
CA GLU A 62 19.64 -7.04 -2.63
C GLU A 62 19.70 -8.55 -2.35
N GLN A 63 18.55 -9.21 -2.19
CA GLN A 63 18.48 -10.67 -2.14
C GLN A 63 19.05 -11.30 -3.43
N TYR A 64 18.69 -10.76 -4.59
CA TYR A 64 19.22 -11.23 -5.87
C TYR A 64 20.74 -11.01 -5.97
N TYR A 65 21.23 -9.82 -5.63
CA TYR A 65 22.65 -9.49 -5.67
C TYR A 65 23.49 -10.26 -4.67
N LEU A 66 22.90 -10.78 -3.59
CA LEU A 66 23.58 -11.68 -2.67
C LEU A 66 23.58 -13.13 -3.19
N ILE A 67 22.42 -13.64 -3.61
CA ILE A 67 22.24 -15.06 -3.95
C ILE A 67 22.84 -15.37 -5.34
N PHE A 68 22.54 -14.56 -6.35
CA PHE A 68 22.87 -14.87 -7.74
C PHE A 68 24.39 -14.98 -8.00
N PRO A 69 25.24 -14.06 -7.52
CA PRO A 69 26.68 -14.20 -7.70
C PRO A 69 27.26 -15.45 -7.02
N LEU A 70 26.76 -15.84 -5.84
CA LEU A 70 27.19 -17.07 -5.16
C LEU A 70 26.86 -18.31 -6.01
N LEU A 71 25.65 -18.34 -6.61
CA LEU A 71 25.25 -19.42 -7.52
C LEU A 71 26.13 -19.51 -8.78
N LEU A 72 26.72 -18.40 -9.24
CA LEU A 72 27.64 -18.39 -10.39
C LEU A 72 29.09 -18.68 -10.03
N ILE A 73 29.57 -18.27 -8.85
CA ILE A 73 30.97 -18.45 -8.44
C ILE A 73 31.34 -19.93 -8.27
N PHE A 74 30.49 -20.75 -7.64
CA PHE A 74 30.82 -22.15 -7.40
C PHE A 74 31.00 -22.96 -8.69
N PRO A 75 30.08 -22.88 -9.68
CA PRO A 75 30.27 -23.54 -10.96
C PRO A 75 31.42 -22.94 -11.76
N TYR A 76 31.61 -21.62 -11.72
CA TYR A 76 32.71 -20.96 -12.45
C TYR A 76 34.07 -21.45 -11.97
N LYS A 77 34.28 -21.58 -10.65
CA LYS A 77 35.57 -22.06 -10.09
C LYS A 77 35.94 -23.45 -10.61
N LYS A 78 34.95 -24.31 -10.85
CA LYS A 78 35.14 -25.69 -11.33
C LYS A 78 35.24 -25.77 -12.85
N LEU A 79 34.36 -25.10 -13.58
CA LEU A 79 34.23 -25.22 -15.04
C LEU A 79 35.12 -24.24 -15.80
N ARG A 80 35.44 -23.09 -15.20
CA ARG A 80 36.18 -21.96 -15.81
C ARG A 80 35.66 -21.53 -17.20
N ASN A 81 34.38 -21.78 -17.47
CA ASN A 81 33.78 -21.57 -18.78
C ASN A 81 32.59 -20.61 -18.68
N ILE A 82 32.68 -19.47 -19.37
CA ILE A 82 31.63 -18.43 -19.38
C ILE A 82 30.33 -18.95 -20.04
N LYS A 83 30.43 -19.86 -21.02
CA LYS A 83 29.23 -20.48 -21.63
C LYS A 83 28.43 -21.29 -20.62
N ALA A 84 29.11 -21.96 -19.68
CA ALA A 84 28.43 -22.68 -18.61
C ALA A 84 27.63 -21.72 -17.71
N LEU A 85 28.14 -20.52 -17.44
CA LEU A 85 27.41 -19.50 -16.68
C LEU A 85 26.16 -19.03 -17.40
N LEU A 86 26.21 -18.89 -18.73
CA LEU A 86 25.03 -18.57 -19.52
C LEU A 86 23.97 -19.67 -19.40
N TYR A 87 24.34 -20.94 -19.56
CA TYR A 87 23.39 -22.06 -19.44
C TYR A 87 22.77 -22.16 -18.05
N ILE A 88 23.55 -21.97 -16.98
CA ILE A 88 23.03 -21.94 -15.61
C ILE A 88 22.06 -20.78 -15.42
N THR A 89 22.40 -19.60 -15.92
CA THR A 89 21.53 -18.41 -15.83
C THR A 89 20.23 -18.61 -16.60
N LEU A 90 20.30 -19.19 -17.81
CA LEU A 90 19.12 -19.55 -18.61
C LEU A 90 18.26 -20.59 -17.89
N LEU A 91 18.87 -21.63 -17.32
CA LEU A 91 18.16 -22.66 -16.56
C LEU A 91 17.41 -22.04 -15.37
N LEU A 92 18.07 -21.17 -14.60
CA LEU A 92 17.44 -20.44 -13.49
C LEU A 92 16.30 -19.55 -13.97
N PHE A 93 16.48 -18.84 -15.08
CA PHE A 93 15.44 -18.03 -15.69
C PHE A 93 14.21 -18.86 -16.06
N PHE A 94 14.40 -20.01 -16.72
CA PHE A 94 13.28 -20.90 -17.08
C PHE A 94 12.60 -21.47 -15.84
N ILE A 95 13.35 -22.00 -14.86
CA ILE A 95 12.78 -22.56 -13.63
C ILE A 95 11.95 -21.53 -12.87
N LEU A 96 12.47 -20.31 -12.70
CA LEU A 96 11.77 -19.26 -11.96
C LEU A 96 10.57 -18.72 -12.76
N THR A 97 10.70 -18.59 -14.07
CA THR A 97 9.57 -18.19 -14.93
C THR A 97 8.46 -19.24 -14.94
N LEU A 98 8.78 -20.53 -14.83
CA LEU A 98 7.78 -21.59 -14.71
C LEU A 98 6.90 -21.42 -13.47
N THR A 99 7.44 -20.83 -12.39
CA THR A 99 6.63 -20.54 -11.19
C THR A 99 5.53 -19.51 -11.48
N SER A 100 5.72 -18.61 -12.45
CA SER A 100 4.69 -17.66 -12.89
C SER A 100 3.51 -18.29 -13.62
N PHE A 101 3.53 -19.60 -13.91
CA PHE A 101 2.39 -20.33 -14.47
C PHE A 101 1.64 -21.16 -13.42
N VAL A 102 2.10 -21.17 -12.17
CA VAL A 102 1.41 -21.83 -11.07
C VAL A 102 0.14 -21.04 -10.72
N PRO A 103 -1.04 -21.69 -10.60
CA PRO A 103 -2.29 -21.01 -10.31
C PRO A 103 -2.25 -20.21 -9.00
N LEU A 104 -2.85 -19.02 -8.98
CA LEU A 104 -2.92 -18.14 -7.81
C LEU A 104 -3.46 -18.87 -6.55
N ASN A 105 -4.44 -19.76 -6.72
CA ASN A 105 -5.03 -20.51 -5.61
C ASN A 105 -4.02 -21.42 -4.91
N PHE A 106 -3.04 -21.96 -5.63
CA PHE A 106 -1.97 -22.76 -5.03
C PHE A 106 -1.15 -21.91 -4.05
N TYR A 107 -0.73 -20.70 -4.48
CA TYR A 107 -0.01 -19.78 -3.60
C TYR A 107 -0.85 -19.36 -2.40
N LYS A 108 -2.13 -19.04 -2.62
CA LYS A 108 -3.08 -18.70 -1.54
C LYS A 108 -3.18 -19.80 -0.48
N ASN A 109 -3.21 -21.06 -0.90
CA ASN A 109 -3.34 -22.18 0.03
C ASN A 109 -2.01 -22.55 0.70
N ALA A 110 -0.91 -22.60 -0.06
CA ALA A 110 0.39 -23.05 0.44
C ALA A 110 1.08 -22.04 1.37
N LEU A 111 0.82 -20.74 1.19
CA LEU A 111 1.49 -19.66 1.91
C LEU A 111 0.52 -18.82 2.76
N TYR A 112 -0.66 -19.35 3.06
CA TYR A 112 -1.69 -18.71 3.90
C TYR A 112 -2.09 -17.29 3.42
N GLN A 113 -2.59 -17.22 2.18
CA GLN A 113 -3.10 -16.00 1.51
C GLN A 113 -2.04 -14.89 1.33
N PRO A 114 -0.87 -15.17 0.72
CA PRO A 114 0.12 -14.13 0.52
C PRO A 114 -0.34 -13.15 -0.57
N ASN A 115 0.13 -11.92 -0.47
CA ASN A 115 0.23 -11.04 -1.63
C ASN A 115 1.44 -11.47 -2.47
N ILE A 116 1.18 -12.27 -3.50
CA ILE A 116 2.21 -12.85 -4.36
C ILE A 116 3.02 -11.80 -5.15
N TYR A 117 2.54 -10.56 -5.23
CA TYR A 117 3.23 -9.45 -5.88
C TYR A 117 4.63 -9.20 -5.29
N TYR A 118 4.82 -9.47 -4.00
CA TYR A 118 6.09 -9.22 -3.27
C TYR A 118 7.04 -10.44 -3.24
N LEU A 119 6.66 -11.57 -3.83
CA LEU A 119 7.46 -12.80 -3.79
C LEU A 119 8.68 -12.69 -4.72
N SER A 120 9.87 -12.84 -4.13
CA SER A 120 11.14 -12.73 -4.86
C SER A 120 11.26 -13.72 -6.03
N THR A 121 10.71 -14.93 -5.88
CA THR A 121 10.75 -15.98 -6.91
C THR A 121 10.03 -15.57 -8.21
N LEU A 122 8.96 -14.78 -8.10
CA LEU A 122 8.20 -14.26 -9.25
C LEU A 122 8.84 -13.00 -9.84
N ARG A 123 9.82 -12.39 -9.16
CA ARG A 123 10.51 -11.15 -9.55
C ARG A 123 11.91 -11.37 -10.10
N PHE A 124 12.62 -12.37 -9.62
CA PHE A 124 13.96 -12.72 -10.10
C PHE A 124 14.06 -12.92 -11.63
N PRO A 125 13.05 -13.44 -12.35
CA PRO A 125 13.07 -13.47 -13.81
C PRO A 125 13.31 -12.10 -14.47
N GLU A 126 12.77 -11.01 -13.89
CA GLU A 126 12.95 -9.64 -14.38
C GLU A 126 14.44 -9.23 -14.33
N LEU A 127 15.12 -9.51 -13.22
CA LEU A 127 16.56 -9.23 -13.02
C LEU A 127 17.46 -10.16 -13.84
N LEU A 128 17.05 -11.42 -14.01
CA LEU A 128 17.80 -12.42 -14.78
C LEU A 128 17.94 -12.05 -16.25
N ILE A 129 16.97 -11.34 -16.84
CA ILE A 129 17.08 -10.82 -18.22
C ILE A 129 18.33 -9.94 -18.37
N GLY A 130 18.59 -9.05 -17.42
CA GLY A 130 19.80 -8.22 -17.40
C GLY A 130 21.08 -9.04 -17.26
N SER A 131 21.07 -10.05 -16.38
CA SER A 131 22.20 -10.96 -16.19
C SER A 131 22.52 -11.80 -17.44
N ILE A 132 21.49 -12.31 -18.13
CA ILE A 132 21.63 -13.03 -19.40
C ILE A 132 22.28 -12.11 -20.44
N LEU A 133 21.77 -10.88 -20.58
CA LEU A 133 22.33 -9.90 -21.51
C LEU A 133 23.81 -9.62 -21.22
N ALA A 134 24.17 -9.42 -19.94
CA ALA A 134 25.54 -9.13 -19.54
C ALA A 134 26.51 -10.27 -19.92
N ILE A 135 26.13 -11.52 -19.67
CA ILE A 135 26.95 -12.70 -20.02
C ILE A 135 27.00 -12.88 -21.55
N TYR A 136 25.86 -12.73 -22.23
CA TYR A 136 25.75 -12.86 -23.68
C TYR A 136 26.65 -11.86 -24.42
N ASN A 137 26.67 -10.60 -23.98
CA ASN A 137 27.54 -9.57 -24.55
C ASN A 137 29.04 -9.86 -24.38
N LYS A 138 29.42 -10.63 -23.34
CA LYS A 138 30.81 -11.05 -23.14
C LYS A 138 31.21 -12.18 -24.08
N LEU A 139 30.26 -13.05 -24.44
CA LEU A 139 30.49 -14.21 -25.31
C LEU A 139 30.47 -13.88 -26.79
N THR A 140 29.83 -12.77 -27.16
CA THR A 140 29.67 -12.34 -28.55
C THR A 140 30.56 -11.14 -28.85
N ASN A 141 31.42 -11.24 -29.86
CA ASN A 141 32.11 -10.07 -30.39
C ASN A 141 31.10 -9.27 -31.22
N GLN A 142 30.61 -8.17 -30.66
CA GLN A 142 29.55 -7.37 -31.27
C GLN A 142 30.05 -6.59 -32.49
N GLN A 143 29.72 -7.08 -33.68
CA GLN A 143 29.80 -6.35 -34.95
C GLN A 143 28.40 -6.26 -35.58
N SER A 144 27.43 -5.72 -34.85
CA SER A 144 26.10 -5.48 -35.44
C SER A 144 26.13 -4.27 -36.37
N ASN A 145 25.49 -4.40 -37.52
CA ASN A 145 25.35 -3.30 -38.48
C ASN A 145 24.59 -2.13 -37.83
N LYS A 146 25.09 -0.90 -38.00
CA LYS A 146 24.50 0.34 -37.48
C LYS A 146 23.01 0.48 -37.80
N SER A 147 22.59 0.11 -39.02
CA SER A 147 21.19 0.18 -39.43
C SER A 147 20.31 -0.78 -38.64
N VAL A 148 20.78 -2.01 -38.40
CA VAL A 148 20.07 -3.00 -37.59
C VAL A 148 19.98 -2.55 -36.13
N SER A 149 21.08 -2.01 -35.58
CA SER A 149 21.09 -1.44 -34.23
C SER A 149 20.08 -0.28 -34.09
N ASN A 150 20.01 0.64 -35.06
CA ASN A 150 19.02 1.72 -35.07
C ASN A 150 17.58 1.19 -35.08
N ILE A 151 17.26 0.23 -35.94
CA ILE A 151 15.91 -0.35 -36.03
C ILE A 151 15.51 -0.98 -34.70
N ILE A 152 16.38 -1.81 -34.11
CA ILE A 152 16.13 -2.45 -32.81
C ILE A 152 15.95 -1.40 -31.73
N ALA A 153 16.82 -0.38 -31.66
CA ALA A 153 16.76 0.65 -30.63
C ALA A 153 15.47 1.46 -30.70
N ILE A 154 15.06 1.88 -31.90
CA ILE A 154 13.84 2.66 -32.11
C ILE A 154 12.60 1.81 -31.83
N SER A 155 12.52 0.60 -32.40
CA SER A 155 11.35 -0.27 -32.22
C SER A 155 11.17 -0.67 -30.76
N SER A 156 12.24 -1.05 -30.07
CA SER A 156 12.19 -1.38 -28.63
C SER A 156 11.83 -0.17 -27.78
N SER A 157 12.33 1.03 -28.10
CA SER A 157 11.98 2.27 -27.38
C SER A 157 10.50 2.65 -27.57
N ILE A 158 9.97 2.55 -28.80
CA ILE A 158 8.56 2.80 -29.10
C ILE A 158 7.68 1.79 -28.35
N LEU A 159 8.00 0.50 -28.44
CA LEU A 159 7.24 -0.54 -27.74
C LEU A 159 7.29 -0.36 -26.22
N LEU A 160 8.45 -0.01 -25.66
CA LEU A 160 8.59 0.25 -24.23
C LEU A 160 7.77 1.46 -23.80
N PHE A 161 7.76 2.52 -24.61
CA PHE A 161 6.94 3.70 -24.35
C PHE A 161 5.44 3.38 -24.45
N SER A 162 5.03 2.57 -25.43
CA SER A 162 3.64 2.10 -25.57
C SER A 162 3.18 1.30 -24.35
N CYS A 163 4.09 0.58 -23.66
CA CYS A 163 3.74 -0.13 -22.42
C CYS A 163 3.21 0.82 -21.34
N LEU A 164 3.58 2.11 -21.32
CA LEU A 164 3.06 3.08 -20.35
C LEU A 164 1.55 3.34 -20.49
N PHE A 165 1.00 3.15 -21.69
CA PHE A 165 -0.41 3.42 -21.99
C PHE A 165 -1.24 2.15 -22.14
N LEU A 166 -0.62 1.06 -22.62
CA LEU A 166 -1.29 -0.21 -22.86
C LEU A 166 -1.45 -1.03 -21.57
N ILE A 167 -0.55 -0.86 -20.60
CA ILE A 167 -0.59 -1.59 -19.34
C ILE A 167 -1.49 -0.83 -18.35
N HIS A 168 -2.65 -1.40 -18.01
CA HIS A 168 -3.61 -0.79 -17.08
C HIS A 168 -3.89 -1.66 -15.85
N LYS A 169 -4.42 -1.03 -14.78
CA LYS A 169 -4.62 -1.63 -13.44
C LYS A 169 -5.43 -2.94 -13.41
N ASN A 170 -6.26 -3.20 -14.43
CA ASN A 170 -7.13 -4.37 -14.47
C ASN A 170 -6.48 -5.58 -15.17
N MET A 171 -5.24 -5.45 -15.64
CA MET A 171 -4.51 -6.58 -16.21
C MET A 171 -3.90 -7.44 -15.09
N ASN A 172 -4.06 -8.76 -15.19
CA ASN A 172 -3.41 -9.69 -14.27
C ASN A 172 -1.92 -9.79 -14.60
N PHE A 173 -1.09 -9.02 -13.88
CA PHE A 173 0.36 -9.02 -14.08
C PHE A 173 1.04 -10.27 -13.53
N ILE A 174 0.54 -10.77 -12.40
CA ILE A 174 1.10 -11.88 -11.65
C ILE A 174 -0.06 -12.75 -11.15
N PRO A 175 0.02 -14.10 -11.26
CA PRO A 175 1.10 -14.86 -11.87
C PRO A 175 1.04 -14.74 -13.42
N GLY A 176 2.19 -14.55 -14.08
CA GLY A 176 2.27 -14.37 -15.53
C GLY A 176 3.63 -13.87 -16.03
N ILE A 177 3.74 -13.65 -17.35
CA ILE A 177 4.97 -13.20 -18.02
C ILE A 177 4.90 -11.74 -18.51
N THR A 178 3.78 -11.06 -18.28
CA THR A 178 3.54 -9.69 -18.79
C THR A 178 4.64 -8.71 -18.36
N LEU A 179 5.16 -8.87 -17.14
CA LEU A 179 6.23 -8.03 -16.60
C LEU A 179 7.60 -8.27 -17.25
N LEU A 180 7.80 -9.41 -17.92
CA LEU A 180 9.04 -9.67 -18.66
C LEU A 180 9.15 -8.82 -19.92
N LEU A 181 8.03 -8.39 -20.50
CA LEU A 181 8.02 -7.59 -21.73
C LEU A 181 8.81 -6.27 -21.59
N PRO A 182 8.51 -5.37 -20.63
CA PRO A 182 9.30 -4.15 -20.46
C PRO A 182 10.77 -4.44 -20.11
N CYS A 183 11.06 -5.53 -19.38
CA CYS A 183 12.43 -5.95 -19.08
C CYS A 183 13.20 -6.37 -20.35
N LEU A 184 12.58 -7.17 -21.22
CA LEU A 184 13.16 -7.59 -22.50
C LEU A 184 13.38 -6.41 -23.44
N LEU A 185 12.40 -5.50 -23.54
CA LEU A 185 12.53 -4.28 -24.35
C LEU A 185 13.66 -3.39 -23.83
N SER A 186 13.77 -3.22 -22.51
CA SER A 186 14.90 -2.50 -21.89
C SER A 186 16.24 -3.17 -22.19
N ALA A 187 16.31 -4.51 -22.13
CA ALA A 187 17.50 -5.25 -22.49
C ALA A 187 17.88 -5.09 -23.97
N LEU A 188 16.91 -5.02 -24.89
CA LEU A 188 17.15 -4.74 -26.31
C LEU A 188 17.66 -3.31 -26.56
N ILE A 189 17.19 -2.32 -25.80
CA ILE A 189 17.73 -0.95 -25.86
C ILE A 189 19.18 -0.94 -25.38
N ILE A 190 19.49 -1.59 -24.24
CA ILE A 190 20.86 -1.70 -23.73
C ILE A 190 21.75 -2.44 -24.73
N TYR A 191 21.26 -3.55 -25.30
CA TYR A 191 21.98 -4.33 -26.32
C TYR A 191 22.30 -3.50 -27.57
N SER A 192 21.32 -2.77 -28.10
CA SER A 192 21.50 -2.00 -29.33
C SER A 192 22.42 -0.80 -29.16
N THR A 193 22.41 -0.16 -27.98
CA THR A 193 23.21 1.04 -27.67
C THR A 193 24.69 0.77 -27.37
N THR A 194 25.16 -0.48 -27.50
CA THR A 194 26.61 -0.74 -27.56
C THR A 194 27.24 -0.12 -28.81
N GLN A 195 26.49 -0.08 -29.92
CA GLN A 195 26.85 0.64 -31.15
C GLN A 195 26.38 2.10 -31.14
N GLN A 196 26.92 2.93 -32.03
CA GLN A 196 26.47 4.32 -32.17
C GLN A 196 25.14 4.38 -32.92
N ASN A 197 24.06 4.73 -32.21
CA ASN A 197 22.70 4.85 -32.75
C ASN A 197 21.99 6.11 -32.22
N ILE A 198 20.84 6.46 -32.80
CA ILE A 198 20.12 7.70 -32.46
C ILE A 198 19.64 7.72 -31.00
N ILE A 199 19.20 6.56 -30.48
CA ILE A 199 18.72 6.41 -29.11
C ILE A 199 19.86 6.62 -28.11
N LYS A 200 21.05 6.08 -28.40
CA LYS A 200 22.27 6.32 -27.61
C LYS A 200 22.61 7.80 -27.57
N ALA A 201 22.57 8.51 -28.71
CA ALA A 201 22.84 9.94 -28.75
C ALA A 201 21.88 10.73 -27.86
N CYS A 202 20.59 10.38 -27.87
CA CYS A 202 19.58 11.00 -27.01
C CYS A 202 19.82 10.70 -25.52
N LEU A 203 19.95 9.42 -25.15
CA LEU A 203 20.11 8.97 -23.76
C LEU A 203 21.46 9.35 -23.14
N SER A 204 22.49 9.58 -23.97
CA SER A 204 23.81 10.05 -23.51
C SER A 204 23.93 11.57 -23.38
N SER A 205 22.86 12.33 -23.68
CA SER A 205 22.85 13.78 -23.45
C SER A 205 22.99 14.11 -21.95
N LYS A 206 23.56 15.28 -21.65
CA LYS A 206 23.89 15.68 -20.27
C LYS A 206 22.68 15.65 -19.34
N SER A 207 21.50 16.03 -19.83
CA SER A 207 20.26 16.07 -19.04
C SER A 207 19.77 14.67 -18.67
N PHE A 208 19.70 13.75 -19.63
CA PHE A 208 19.29 12.36 -19.35
C PHE A 208 20.30 11.64 -18.45
N VAL A 209 21.60 11.86 -18.66
CA VAL A 209 22.65 11.34 -17.79
C VAL A 209 22.55 11.92 -16.38
N PHE A 210 22.19 13.20 -16.24
CA PHE A 210 21.98 13.81 -14.92
C PHE A 210 20.78 13.18 -14.19
N ILE A 211 19.65 12.98 -14.87
CA ILE A 211 18.49 12.28 -14.30
C ILE A 211 18.89 10.85 -13.90
N GLY A 212 19.62 10.15 -14.76
CA GLY A 212 20.15 8.80 -14.47
C GLY A 212 21.12 8.77 -13.29
N LYS A 213 21.84 9.85 -13.00
CA LYS A 213 22.73 9.95 -11.83
C LYS A 213 21.96 10.07 -10.52
N ILE A 214 20.85 10.81 -10.52
CA ILE A 214 20.02 11.03 -9.32
C ILE A 214 18.86 10.02 -9.22
N SER A 215 18.77 9.05 -10.13
CA SER A 215 17.61 8.16 -10.27
C SER A 215 17.35 7.31 -9.03
N TYR A 216 18.41 6.88 -8.34
CA TYR A 216 18.29 6.14 -7.08
C TYR A 216 17.61 7.00 -6.00
N SER A 217 18.06 8.25 -5.81
CA SER A 217 17.43 9.17 -4.86
C SER A 217 15.99 9.50 -5.29
N LEU A 218 15.75 9.74 -6.58
CA LEU A 218 14.39 9.98 -7.12
C LEU A 218 13.46 8.83 -6.76
N TYR A 219 13.91 7.60 -6.98
CA TYR A 219 13.19 6.39 -6.61
C TYR A 219 12.92 6.28 -5.10
N LEU A 220 13.84 6.72 -4.24
CA LEU A 220 13.60 6.68 -2.79
C LEU A 220 12.62 7.74 -2.31
N TYR A 221 12.73 8.98 -2.79
CA TYR A 221 11.97 10.10 -2.25
C TYR A 221 10.56 10.25 -2.83
N HIS A 222 10.33 9.87 -4.10
CA HIS A 222 9.05 10.11 -4.75
C HIS A 222 7.88 9.49 -3.97
N TRP A 223 8.01 8.22 -3.58
CA TRP A 223 6.94 7.50 -2.90
C TRP A 223 6.74 7.97 -1.46
N ILE A 224 7.81 8.40 -0.78
CA ILE A 224 7.72 8.96 0.57
C ILE A 224 6.78 10.17 0.58
N PHE A 225 6.96 11.11 -0.35
CA PHE A 225 6.14 12.32 -0.42
C PHE A 225 4.72 12.04 -0.90
N ILE A 226 4.54 11.15 -1.89
CA ILE A 226 3.21 10.69 -2.32
C ILE A 226 2.44 10.11 -1.13
N ALA A 227 3.05 9.17 -0.41
CA ALA A 227 2.36 8.45 0.65
C ALA A 227 2.07 9.30 1.88
N PHE A 228 2.99 10.20 2.26
CA PHE A 228 2.69 11.15 3.32
C PHE A 228 1.59 12.14 2.92
N THR A 229 1.49 12.53 1.66
CA THR A 229 0.40 13.41 1.20
C THR A 229 -0.94 12.71 1.34
N TYR A 230 -1.06 11.47 0.85
CA TYR A 230 -2.24 10.63 1.07
C TYR A 230 -2.53 10.43 2.57
N TYR A 231 -1.51 10.22 3.39
CA TYR A 231 -1.68 10.08 4.84
C TYR A 231 -2.17 11.38 5.51
N ILE A 232 -1.76 12.55 5.03
CA ILE A 232 -2.18 13.81 5.68
C ILE A 232 -3.59 14.20 5.23
N THR A 233 -3.86 14.13 3.93
CA THR A 233 -5.12 14.60 3.34
C THR A 233 -6.25 13.57 3.50
N GLY A 234 -5.92 12.28 3.46
CA GLY A 234 -6.89 11.18 3.35
C GLY A 234 -7.57 11.10 1.98
N GLU A 235 -7.27 12.01 1.05
CA GLU A 235 -7.95 12.07 -0.24
C GLU A 235 -7.66 10.83 -1.09
N GLN A 236 -8.64 10.38 -1.89
CA GLN A 236 -8.43 9.25 -2.80
C GLN A 236 -7.66 9.66 -4.06
N THR A 237 -7.66 10.95 -4.39
CA THR A 237 -7.02 11.55 -5.55
C THR A 237 -6.27 12.80 -5.12
N LEU A 238 -5.11 13.04 -5.73
CA LEU A 238 -4.33 14.24 -5.48
C LEU A 238 -4.67 15.32 -6.51
N ASN A 239 -4.78 16.56 -6.04
CA ASN A 239 -4.97 17.71 -6.92
C ASN A 239 -3.65 18.12 -7.60
N ASN A 240 -3.75 18.93 -8.66
CA ASN A 240 -2.58 19.34 -9.45
C ASN A 240 -1.53 20.11 -8.63
N ALA A 241 -1.95 20.87 -7.62
CA ALA A 241 -1.04 21.63 -6.76
C ALA A 241 -0.23 20.70 -5.85
N GLN A 242 -0.88 19.69 -5.25
CA GLN A 242 -0.22 18.65 -4.45
C GLN A 242 0.76 17.85 -5.31
N ILE A 243 0.36 17.43 -6.52
CA ILE A 243 1.23 16.72 -7.46
C ILE A 243 2.47 17.54 -7.79
N LEU A 244 2.29 18.82 -8.11
CA LEU A 244 3.41 19.73 -8.37
C LEU A 244 4.34 19.86 -7.15
N GLY A 245 3.78 20.03 -5.96
CA GLY A 245 4.53 20.09 -4.71
C GLY A 245 5.35 18.82 -4.46
N ILE A 246 4.75 17.64 -4.68
CA ILE A 246 5.43 16.34 -4.56
C ILE A 246 6.60 16.24 -5.55
N ILE A 247 6.40 16.63 -6.82
CA ILE A 247 7.46 16.59 -7.84
C ILE A 247 8.62 17.49 -7.43
N VAL A 248 8.34 18.73 -7.02
CA VAL A 248 9.36 19.69 -6.59
C VAL A 248 10.13 19.17 -5.38
N LEU A 249 9.44 18.70 -4.33
CA LEU A 249 10.08 18.14 -3.14
C LEU A 249 10.92 16.90 -3.47
N THR A 250 10.39 16.01 -4.31
CA THR A 250 11.10 14.81 -4.77
C THR A 250 12.42 15.18 -5.44
N VAL A 251 12.40 16.11 -6.40
CA VAL A 251 13.61 16.52 -7.13
C VAL A 251 14.60 17.21 -6.21
N ILE A 252 14.16 18.14 -5.35
CA ILE A 252 15.03 18.85 -4.40
C ILE A 252 15.72 17.85 -3.46
N PHE A 253 14.96 16.98 -2.78
CA PHE A 253 15.53 16.01 -1.85
C PHE A 253 16.42 14.99 -2.55
N SER A 254 16.10 14.64 -3.80
CA SER A 254 16.93 13.74 -4.60
C SER A 254 18.28 14.36 -4.94
N ILE A 255 18.31 15.62 -5.37
CA ILE A 255 19.54 16.36 -5.66
C ILE A 255 20.36 16.52 -4.36
N VAL A 256 19.72 16.94 -3.28
CA VAL A 256 20.37 17.11 -1.96
C VAL A 256 20.97 15.79 -1.49
N SER A 257 20.19 14.70 -1.51
CA SER A 257 20.66 13.36 -1.13
C SER A 257 21.81 12.90 -2.00
N TYR A 258 21.71 13.07 -3.32
CA TYR A 258 22.76 12.69 -4.25
C TYR A 258 24.08 13.38 -3.93
N TYR A 259 24.08 14.70 -3.75
CA TYR A 259 25.32 15.47 -3.54
C TYR A 259 25.86 15.40 -2.11
N ILE A 260 24.99 15.35 -1.09
CA ILE A 260 25.39 15.44 0.32
C ILE A 260 25.58 14.06 0.95
N ILE A 261 24.83 13.03 0.51
CA ILE A 261 24.88 11.69 1.13
C ILE A 261 25.57 10.71 0.19
N GLU A 262 25.06 10.56 -1.04
CA GLU A 262 25.48 9.48 -1.93
C GLU A 262 26.89 9.72 -2.49
N GLN A 263 27.17 10.92 -3.00
CA GLN A 263 28.49 11.23 -3.58
C GLN A 263 29.64 11.13 -2.56
N PRO A 264 29.53 11.66 -1.33
CA PRO A 264 30.58 11.53 -0.33
C PRO A 264 30.80 10.08 0.08
N ILE A 265 29.72 9.31 0.29
CA ILE A 265 29.81 7.88 0.63
C ILE A 265 30.48 7.09 -0.51
N ARG A 266 30.04 7.31 -1.76
CA ARG A 266 30.58 6.64 -2.95
C ARG A 266 32.06 6.91 -3.19
N LYS A 267 32.51 8.13 -2.89
CA LYS A 267 33.93 8.54 -3.02
C LYS A 267 34.75 8.23 -1.77
N SER A 268 34.13 7.74 -0.71
CA SER A 268 34.83 7.38 0.53
C SER A 268 35.77 6.20 0.29
N LYS A 269 36.91 6.20 0.99
CA LYS A 269 37.88 5.10 0.97
C LYS A 269 37.70 4.15 2.16
N LEU A 270 36.47 4.02 2.66
CA LEU A 270 36.18 3.16 3.80
C LEU A 270 36.41 1.69 3.41
N THR A 271 37.08 0.94 4.28
CA THR A 271 37.17 -0.51 4.13
C THR A 271 35.80 -1.15 4.34
N PHE A 272 35.57 -2.34 3.79
CA PHE A 272 34.30 -3.05 3.96
C PHE A 272 33.87 -3.14 5.43
N LYS A 273 34.80 -3.48 6.34
CA LYS A 273 34.52 -3.53 7.78
C LYS A 273 34.03 -2.17 8.31
N LYS A 274 34.74 -1.08 8.00
CA LYS A 274 34.33 0.27 8.44
C LYS A 274 33.00 0.70 7.83
N ALA A 275 32.79 0.45 6.54
CA ALA A 275 31.53 0.74 5.86
C ALA A 275 30.37 -0.05 6.50
N PHE A 276 30.56 -1.34 6.76
CA PHE A 276 29.57 -2.18 7.42
C PHE A 276 29.19 -1.63 8.81
N PHE A 277 30.17 -1.28 9.65
CA PHE A 277 29.87 -0.75 10.98
C PHE A 277 29.26 0.66 10.94
N TYR A 278 29.83 1.59 10.17
CA TYR A 278 29.43 3.01 10.19
C TYR A 278 28.23 3.34 9.31
N LEU A 279 28.09 2.70 8.15
CA LEU A 279 27.04 3.03 7.17
C LEU A 279 25.84 2.08 7.25
N TYR A 280 26.01 0.90 7.84
CA TYR A 280 24.95 -0.11 7.89
C TYR A 280 24.56 -0.50 9.32
N LEU A 281 25.43 -1.16 10.09
CA LEU A 281 25.07 -1.75 11.38
C LEU A 281 24.67 -0.69 12.42
N THR A 282 25.50 0.34 12.61
CA THR A 282 25.23 1.38 13.61
C THR A 282 23.95 2.16 13.28
N PRO A 283 23.75 2.66 12.04
CA PRO A 283 22.49 3.31 11.66
C PRO A 283 21.28 2.40 11.80
N SER A 284 21.38 1.11 11.45
CA SER A 284 20.29 0.14 11.60
C SER A 284 19.90 -0.07 13.06
N ILE A 285 20.88 -0.25 13.97
CA ILE A 285 20.60 -0.41 15.40
C ILE A 285 19.96 0.86 15.98
N LEU A 286 20.48 2.03 15.64
CA LEU A 286 19.91 3.31 16.09
C LEU A 286 18.48 3.50 15.59
N LEU A 287 18.22 3.14 14.33
CA LEU A 287 16.90 3.20 13.73
C LEU A 287 15.90 2.26 14.42
N ILE A 288 16.29 1.02 14.68
CA ILE A 288 15.48 0.03 15.40
C ILE A 288 15.21 0.53 16.83
N GLY A 289 16.24 1.00 17.52
CA GLY A 289 16.11 1.56 18.88
C GLY A 289 15.14 2.75 18.92
N TYR A 290 15.27 3.68 17.97
CA TYR A 290 14.35 4.81 17.82
C TYR A 290 12.90 4.35 17.58
N ASN A 291 12.69 3.39 16.68
CA ASN A 291 11.35 2.87 16.38
C ASN A 291 10.70 2.18 17.58
N ILE A 292 11.48 1.45 18.38
CA ILE A 292 10.98 0.83 19.61
C ILE A 292 10.59 1.90 20.63
N TYR A 293 11.43 2.92 20.83
CA TYR A 293 11.14 4.05 21.70
C TYR A 293 9.87 4.80 21.25
N ALA A 294 9.79 5.19 19.99
CA ALA A 294 8.65 5.92 19.41
C ALA A 294 7.34 5.11 19.51
N LYS A 295 7.41 3.79 19.28
CA LYS A 295 6.28 2.87 19.48
C LYS A 295 5.78 2.91 20.93
N GLY A 296 6.69 2.89 21.91
CA GLY A 296 6.35 2.97 23.33
C GLY A 296 5.61 4.26 23.66
N LYS A 297 6.12 5.41 23.17
CA LYS A 297 5.47 6.71 23.33
C LYS A 297 4.04 6.72 22.76
N LEU A 298 3.87 6.31 21.51
CA LEU A 298 2.55 6.27 20.85
C LEU A 298 1.58 5.27 21.51
N LYS A 299 2.10 4.18 22.07
CA LYS A 299 1.30 3.21 22.82
C LYS A 299 0.69 3.86 24.06
N ASN A 300 1.50 4.59 24.82
CA ASN A 300 1.05 5.28 26.04
C ASN A 300 0.00 6.35 25.71
N GLU A 301 0.20 7.12 24.63
CA GLU A 301 -0.81 8.10 24.17
C GLU A 301 -2.14 7.42 23.79
N LYS A 302 -2.10 6.28 23.09
CA LYS A 302 -3.29 5.50 22.77
C LYS A 302 -4.01 5.00 24.03
N GLU A 303 -3.26 4.48 25.01
CA GLU A 303 -3.82 3.97 26.27
C GLU A 303 -4.45 5.09 27.09
N HIS A 304 -3.85 6.27 27.13
CA HIS A 304 -4.41 7.45 27.81
C HIS A 304 -5.76 7.86 27.21
N ILE A 305 -5.85 7.98 25.88
CA ILE A 305 -7.12 8.26 25.17
C ILE A 305 -8.17 7.17 25.46
N GLY A 306 -7.76 5.90 25.57
CA GLY A 306 -8.67 4.80 25.89
C GLY A 306 -9.19 4.82 27.33
N GLN A 307 -8.34 5.20 28.29
CA GLN A 307 -8.70 5.26 29.72
C GLN A 307 -9.73 6.35 30.00
N ASP A 308 -9.64 7.51 29.34
CA ASP A 308 -10.61 8.58 29.46
C ASP A 308 -12.03 8.15 29.04
N ILE A 309 -12.14 7.20 28.11
CA ILE A 309 -13.42 6.66 27.63
C ILE A 309 -13.98 5.60 28.60
N SER A 310 -13.13 4.77 29.21
CA SER A 310 -13.57 3.66 30.07
C SER A 310 -14.05 4.06 31.47
N ASN A 311 -13.78 5.30 31.90
CA ASN A 311 -14.19 5.79 33.23
C ASN A 311 -15.67 6.20 33.30
N VAL A 312 -16.40 6.16 32.18
CA VAL A 312 -17.84 6.42 32.18
C VAL A 312 -18.56 5.12 32.48
N ASP A 313 -19.05 4.98 33.72
CA ASP A 313 -20.01 3.93 34.03
C ASP A 313 -21.28 4.17 33.20
N LEU A 314 -21.55 3.25 32.29
CA LEU A 314 -22.67 3.29 31.35
C LEU A 314 -23.64 2.12 31.58
N GLU A 315 -23.44 1.32 32.62
CA GLU A 315 -24.34 0.22 32.92
C GLU A 315 -25.61 0.73 33.62
N ILE A 316 -26.71 0.07 33.28
CA ILE A 316 -28.05 0.33 33.82
C ILE A 316 -28.72 -1.03 33.98
N ASP A 317 -29.26 -1.30 35.16
CA ASP A 317 -29.95 -2.55 35.48
C ASP A 317 -31.43 -2.48 35.08
N ILE A 318 -31.68 -2.34 33.78
CA ILE A 318 -33.02 -2.36 33.18
C ILE A 318 -32.99 -3.34 32.00
N PRO A 319 -34.04 -4.16 31.78
CA PRO A 319 -34.11 -5.05 30.62
C PRO A 319 -34.12 -4.24 29.31
N ALA A 320 -33.40 -4.74 28.30
CA ALA A 320 -33.38 -4.12 26.99
C ALA A 320 -34.74 -4.29 26.30
N LYS A 321 -35.42 -3.17 26.05
CA LYS A 321 -36.67 -3.11 25.27
C LYS A 321 -36.42 -2.72 23.82
N ILE A 322 -35.27 -2.09 23.55
CA ILE A 322 -34.84 -1.69 22.22
C ILE A 322 -33.82 -2.70 21.70
N LEU A 323 -33.88 -3.02 20.41
CA LEU A 323 -32.83 -3.77 19.72
C LEU A 323 -32.30 -2.98 18.55
N THR A 324 -30.99 -2.77 18.53
CA THR A 324 -30.28 -2.23 17.38
C THR A 324 -29.73 -3.38 16.54
N ILE A 325 -30.18 -3.47 15.29
CA ILE A 325 -29.74 -4.48 14.32
C ILE A 325 -28.94 -3.84 13.20
N GLY A 326 -28.01 -4.60 12.63
CA GLY A 326 -27.25 -4.20 11.45
C GLY A 326 -25.92 -4.92 11.32
N ASP A 327 -24.93 -4.33 10.64
CA ASP A 327 -23.58 -4.90 10.56
C ASP A 327 -22.66 -4.38 11.68
N SER A 328 -21.34 -4.51 11.54
CA SER A 328 -20.38 -3.99 12.50
C SER A 328 -20.51 -2.47 12.77
N HIS A 329 -21.17 -1.69 11.90
CA HIS A 329 -21.50 -0.29 12.16
C HIS A 329 -22.57 -0.13 13.23
N ALA A 330 -23.54 -1.03 13.33
CA ALA A 330 -24.49 -1.06 14.45
C ALA A 330 -23.72 -1.21 15.78
N GLY A 331 -22.70 -2.07 15.79
CA GLY A 331 -21.79 -2.22 16.93
C GLY A 331 -21.06 -0.93 17.35
N HIS A 332 -20.77 -0.02 16.42
CA HIS A 332 -20.13 1.27 16.77
C HIS A 332 -21.05 2.21 17.58
N LEU A 333 -22.36 1.97 17.58
CA LEU A 333 -23.32 2.78 18.32
C LEU A 333 -23.44 2.36 19.79
N ASP A 334 -22.80 1.27 20.22
CA ASP A 334 -22.92 0.71 21.59
C ASP A 334 -22.70 1.76 22.68
N TYR A 335 -21.58 2.48 22.65
CA TYR A 335 -21.28 3.52 23.63
C TYR A 335 -22.30 4.66 23.59
N PHE A 336 -22.69 5.11 22.39
CA PHE A 336 -23.66 6.19 22.22
C PHE A 336 -25.04 5.80 22.78
N LEU A 337 -25.53 4.61 22.43
CA LEU A 337 -26.82 4.12 22.87
C LEU A 337 -26.86 3.85 24.38
N LYS A 338 -25.77 3.33 24.96
CA LYS A 338 -25.66 3.18 26.43
C LYS A 338 -25.65 4.55 27.13
N TYR A 339 -24.92 5.53 26.58
CA TYR A 339 -24.89 6.89 27.13
C TYR A 339 -26.27 7.55 27.11
N VAL A 340 -26.94 7.59 25.94
CA VAL A 340 -28.27 8.20 25.83
C VAL A 340 -29.29 7.40 26.64
N GLY A 341 -29.24 6.07 26.56
CA GLY A 341 -30.10 5.20 27.35
C GLY A 341 -29.97 5.43 28.85
N LYS A 342 -28.77 5.73 29.36
CA LYS A 342 -28.56 6.06 30.78
C LYS A 342 -29.18 7.39 31.17
N GLN A 343 -29.13 8.39 30.30
CA GLN A 343 -29.74 9.70 30.55
C GLN A 343 -31.28 9.64 30.47
N GLU A 344 -31.82 8.82 29.57
CA GLU A 344 -33.25 8.76 29.24
C GLU A 344 -33.99 7.56 29.87
N GLY A 345 -33.29 6.69 30.58
CA GLY A 345 -33.89 5.55 31.31
C GLY A 345 -34.30 4.35 30.44
N TRP A 346 -33.55 4.05 29.37
CA TRP A 346 -33.80 2.88 28.51
C TRP A 346 -32.51 2.14 28.14
N LYS A 347 -32.64 0.91 27.65
CA LYS A 347 -31.52 0.07 27.20
C LYS A 347 -31.78 -0.51 25.81
N SER A 348 -30.75 -0.46 24.96
CA SER A 348 -30.71 -1.15 23.67
C SER A 348 -29.70 -2.28 23.72
N ASP A 349 -30.11 -3.47 23.30
CA ASP A 349 -29.17 -4.51 22.92
C ASP A 349 -28.71 -4.30 21.47
N ILE A 350 -27.56 -4.85 21.10
CA ILE A 350 -27.03 -4.82 19.72
C ILE A 350 -26.91 -6.24 19.18
N LEU A 351 -27.41 -6.42 17.96
CA LEU A 351 -27.31 -7.67 17.21
C LEU A 351 -26.68 -7.42 15.84
N ASN A 352 -25.42 -7.84 15.71
CA ASN A 352 -24.73 -7.86 14.42
C ASN A 352 -25.26 -9.02 13.56
N LEU A 353 -25.87 -8.68 12.43
CA LEU A 353 -26.41 -9.60 11.46
C LEU A 353 -25.28 -10.12 10.54
N GLY A 354 -25.33 -11.41 10.23
CA GLY A 354 -24.47 -11.99 9.20
C GLY A 354 -24.87 -11.51 7.79
N PRO A 355 -23.98 -11.63 6.79
CA PRO A 355 -24.22 -11.12 5.44
C PRO A 355 -25.48 -11.70 4.78
N GLU A 356 -25.84 -12.95 5.09
CA GLU A 356 -27.00 -13.63 4.52
C GLU A 356 -28.34 -13.12 5.09
N CYS A 357 -28.35 -12.69 6.35
CA CYS A 357 -29.57 -12.23 7.05
C CYS A 357 -29.58 -10.73 7.32
N GLN A 358 -28.77 -9.97 6.58
CA GLN A 358 -28.75 -8.53 6.71
C GLN A 358 -30.05 -7.89 6.16
N VAL A 359 -30.67 -8.52 5.14
CA VAL A 359 -32.05 -8.24 4.74
C VAL A 359 -32.87 -9.53 4.77
N MET A 360 -33.55 -9.78 5.89
CA MET A 360 -34.20 -11.06 6.21
C MET A 360 -35.50 -11.35 5.44
N VAL A 361 -35.87 -10.47 4.51
CA VAL A 361 -37.18 -10.51 3.85
C VAL A 361 -36.98 -10.47 2.33
N ASN A 362 -37.80 -11.25 1.61
CA ASN A 362 -37.82 -11.25 0.15
C ASN A 362 -38.65 -10.07 -0.41
N GLU A 363 -38.71 -9.94 -1.72
CA GLU A 363 -39.42 -8.83 -2.38
C GLU A 363 -40.93 -8.79 -2.06
N VAL A 364 -41.51 -9.94 -1.70
CA VAL A 364 -42.94 -10.13 -1.40
C VAL A 364 -43.21 -10.07 0.11
N SER A 365 -42.28 -9.51 0.90
CA SER A 365 -42.44 -9.36 2.36
C SER A 365 -42.52 -10.69 3.14
N GLN A 366 -42.01 -11.81 2.62
CA GLN A 366 -41.89 -13.07 3.36
C GLN A 366 -40.51 -13.19 3.98
N VAL A 367 -40.46 -13.68 5.23
CA VAL A 367 -39.19 -13.90 5.93
C VAL A 367 -38.47 -15.06 5.24
N ILE A 368 -37.17 -14.88 5.02
CA ILE A 368 -36.30 -15.88 4.41
C ILE A 368 -36.14 -17.03 5.42
N PRO A 369 -36.36 -18.30 5.03
CA PRO A 369 -36.40 -19.43 5.95
C PRO A 369 -35.15 -19.54 6.85
N GLU A 370 -33.98 -19.30 6.28
CA GLU A 370 -32.68 -19.35 6.97
C GLU A 370 -32.57 -18.28 8.07
N CYS A 371 -33.31 -17.17 7.94
CA CYS A 371 -33.31 -16.07 8.90
C CYS A 371 -34.46 -16.12 9.91
N GLN A 372 -35.33 -17.14 9.85
CA GLN A 372 -36.55 -17.22 10.67
C GLN A 372 -36.24 -17.18 12.17
N SER A 373 -35.25 -17.95 12.64
CA SER A 373 -34.85 -17.95 14.06
C SER A 373 -34.38 -16.57 14.53
N LEU A 374 -33.67 -15.84 13.66
CA LEU A 374 -33.18 -14.49 13.94
C LEU A 374 -34.34 -13.49 13.98
N TRP A 375 -35.29 -13.63 13.05
CA TRP A 375 -36.51 -12.85 13.00
C TRP A 375 -37.34 -13.01 14.28
N ASP A 376 -37.52 -14.24 14.75
CA ASP A 376 -38.28 -14.53 15.97
C ASP A 376 -37.59 -13.95 17.22
N LYS A 377 -36.25 -13.85 17.21
CA LYS A 377 -35.49 -13.16 18.26
C LYS A 377 -35.72 -11.65 18.23
N ILE A 378 -35.69 -11.04 17.05
CA ILE A 378 -35.94 -9.60 16.84
C ILE A 378 -37.39 -9.24 17.20
N ALA A 379 -38.34 -10.15 16.94
CA ALA A 379 -39.75 -9.96 17.22
C ALA A 379 -40.06 -9.77 18.72
N LYS A 380 -39.18 -10.17 19.64
CA LYS A 380 -39.36 -10.04 21.10
C LYS A 380 -39.14 -8.64 21.66
N TYR A 381 -38.50 -7.74 20.91
CA TYR A 381 -38.18 -6.38 21.36
C TYR A 381 -39.30 -5.40 21.01
N ASP A 382 -39.51 -4.40 21.85
CA ASP A 382 -40.60 -3.43 21.70
C ASP A 382 -40.31 -2.39 20.61
N VAL A 383 -39.04 -2.07 20.38
CA VAL A 383 -38.58 -1.06 19.41
C VAL A 383 -37.34 -1.55 18.69
N ILE A 384 -37.25 -1.29 17.38
CA ILE A 384 -36.10 -1.67 16.55
C ILE A 384 -35.38 -0.44 16.02
N PHE A 385 -34.08 -0.38 16.23
CA PHE A 385 -33.16 0.53 15.52
C PHE A 385 -32.43 -0.26 14.44
N ILE A 386 -32.28 0.32 13.25
CA ILE A 386 -31.55 -0.29 12.14
C ILE A 386 -30.41 0.64 11.75
N SER A 387 -29.18 0.12 11.76
CA SER A 387 -27.99 0.86 11.35
C SER A 387 -27.04 -0.04 10.56
N GLU A 388 -26.89 0.22 9.28
CA GLU A 388 -26.03 -0.56 8.39
C GLU A 388 -25.16 0.34 7.54
N PHE A 389 -24.13 -0.25 6.92
CA PHE A 389 -23.42 0.43 5.84
C PHE A 389 -24.18 0.29 4.51
N TYR A 390 -25.24 1.07 4.33
CA TYR A 390 -26.17 0.93 3.20
C TYR A 390 -25.48 1.03 1.83
N ASP A 391 -24.52 1.95 1.67
CA ASP A 391 -23.80 2.12 0.39
C ASP A 391 -23.03 0.88 -0.04
N LEU A 392 -22.52 0.09 0.92
CA LEU A 392 -21.82 -1.15 0.64
C LEU A 392 -22.75 -2.24 0.09
N ARG A 393 -24.06 -2.13 0.37
CA ARG A 393 -25.10 -3.10 0.00
C ARG A 393 -25.79 -2.74 -1.31
N MET A 394 -25.82 -1.45 -1.63
CA MET A 394 -26.39 -0.90 -2.86
C MET A 394 -25.42 -1.01 -4.04
N VAL A 395 -25.93 -0.86 -5.27
CA VAL A 395 -25.12 -0.81 -6.49
C VAL A 395 -24.45 0.57 -6.58
N GLY A 396 -23.39 0.77 -5.81
CA GLY A 396 -22.57 1.98 -5.79
C GLY A 396 -21.16 1.58 -5.42
N GLN A 397 -20.14 2.24 -6.00
CA GLN A 397 -18.73 1.83 -5.88
C GLN A 397 -18.40 1.43 -4.43
N PRO A 398 -18.29 0.13 -4.15
CA PRO A 398 -18.14 -0.30 -2.78
C PRO A 398 -16.77 0.19 -2.31
N VAL A 399 -16.68 0.60 -1.05
CA VAL A 399 -15.44 1.02 -0.38
C VAL A 399 -14.30 0.11 -0.84
N PRO A 400 -13.07 0.60 -1.10
CA PRO A 400 -11.96 -0.20 -1.63
C PRO A 400 -11.65 -1.39 -0.72
N ARG A 401 -12.39 -2.48 -0.91
CA ARG A 401 -12.36 -3.74 -0.19
C ARG A 401 -12.00 -4.83 -1.17
N PHE A 402 -11.31 -5.84 -0.68
CA PHE A 402 -11.26 -7.12 -1.39
C PHE A 402 -12.68 -7.70 -1.47
N GLU A 403 -13.10 -8.11 -2.67
CA GLU A 403 -14.42 -8.73 -2.93
C GLU A 403 -15.61 -7.83 -2.59
N ALA A 404 -15.47 -6.54 -2.83
CA ALA A 404 -16.52 -5.56 -2.55
C ALA A 404 -17.89 -5.88 -3.22
N GLN A 405 -17.89 -6.68 -4.31
CA GLN A 405 -19.10 -7.22 -4.93
C GLN A 405 -19.81 -8.33 -4.13
N SER A 406 -19.10 -9.13 -3.31
CA SER A 406 -19.71 -10.19 -2.49
C SER A 406 -20.63 -9.64 -1.40
N TYR A 407 -20.53 -8.33 -1.16
CA TYR A 407 -21.30 -7.57 -0.20
C TYR A 407 -22.55 -6.91 -0.79
N ILE A 408 -22.72 -6.93 -2.12
CA ILE A 408 -23.90 -6.36 -2.79
C ILE A 408 -25.09 -7.29 -2.58
N VAL A 409 -26.22 -6.72 -2.18
CA VAL A 409 -27.46 -7.48 -1.99
C VAL A 409 -28.38 -7.22 -3.18
N PRO A 410 -28.81 -8.27 -3.92
CA PRO A 410 -29.75 -8.11 -5.02
C PRO A 410 -31.05 -7.45 -4.55
N ASN A 411 -31.51 -6.45 -5.30
CA ASN A 411 -32.72 -5.67 -5.01
C ASN A 411 -32.78 -5.14 -3.57
N PHE A 412 -31.62 -4.77 -3.01
CA PHE A 412 -31.47 -4.31 -1.62
C PHE A 412 -32.52 -3.27 -1.24
N GLN A 413 -32.67 -2.20 -2.03
CA GLN A 413 -33.58 -1.09 -1.71
C GLN A 413 -35.03 -1.56 -1.57
N GLN A 414 -35.50 -2.42 -2.47
CA GLN A 414 -36.86 -2.96 -2.43
C GLN A 414 -37.05 -3.90 -1.24
N ARG A 415 -36.14 -4.87 -1.06
CA ARG A 415 -36.21 -5.83 0.05
C ARG A 415 -36.08 -5.16 1.41
N PHE A 416 -35.20 -4.17 1.54
CA PHE A 416 -35.03 -3.39 2.75
C PHE A 416 -36.31 -2.60 3.08
N LYS A 417 -36.92 -1.95 2.09
CA LYS A 417 -38.22 -1.27 2.28
C LYS A 417 -39.32 -2.24 2.74
N SER A 418 -39.39 -3.43 2.13
CA SER A 418 -40.33 -4.48 2.54
C SER A 418 -40.07 -4.97 3.96
N MET A 419 -38.81 -5.14 4.35
CA MET A 419 -38.41 -5.52 5.71
C MET A 419 -38.83 -4.47 6.74
N VAL A 420 -38.51 -3.19 6.50
CA VAL A 420 -38.90 -2.08 7.38
C VAL A 420 -40.42 -2.02 7.50
N LYS A 421 -41.16 -2.12 6.38
CA LYS A 421 -42.62 -2.13 6.38
C LYS A 421 -43.17 -3.25 7.26
N LYS A 422 -42.67 -4.48 7.08
CA LYS A 422 -43.11 -5.64 7.86
C LYS A 422 -42.80 -5.51 9.35
N LEU A 423 -41.61 -5.03 9.72
CA LEU A 423 -41.29 -4.76 11.12
C LEU A 423 -42.22 -3.69 11.71
N SER A 424 -42.52 -2.64 10.94
CA SER A 424 -43.37 -1.52 11.38
C SER A 424 -44.84 -1.87 11.58
N GLU A 425 -45.31 -3.03 11.13
CA GLU A 425 -46.70 -3.48 11.33
C GLU A 425 -47.04 -3.72 12.81
N SER A 426 -46.04 -4.04 13.64
CA SER A 426 -46.25 -4.43 15.04
C SER A 426 -45.54 -3.52 16.06
N LYS A 427 -44.61 -2.68 15.62
CA LYS A 427 -43.73 -1.91 16.51
C LYS A 427 -43.08 -0.70 15.84
N PRO A 428 -42.63 0.30 16.60
CA PRO A 428 -41.81 1.39 16.07
C PRO A 428 -40.47 0.88 15.51
N VAL A 429 -40.10 1.40 14.34
CA VAL A 429 -38.82 1.11 13.66
C VAL A 429 -38.14 2.41 13.29
N TYR A 430 -36.91 2.60 13.76
CA TYR A 430 -36.08 3.76 13.43
C TYR A 430 -34.91 3.31 12.56
N VAL A 431 -34.78 3.92 11.39
CA VAL A 431 -33.67 3.66 10.48
C VAL A 431 -32.69 4.82 10.59
N PHE A 432 -31.47 4.54 11.02
CA PHE A 432 -30.43 5.55 11.13
C PHE A 432 -29.88 5.88 9.74
N ALA A 433 -29.45 7.14 9.59
CA ALA A 433 -28.82 7.58 8.35
C ALA A 433 -27.55 6.77 8.09
N ASN A 434 -27.18 6.65 6.81
CA ASN A 434 -25.94 5.99 6.45
C ASN A 434 -24.75 6.74 7.04
N ASN A 435 -23.77 6.00 7.56
CA ASN A 435 -22.50 6.59 7.94
C ASN A 435 -21.70 6.86 6.67
N SER A 436 -21.47 8.15 6.38
CA SER A 436 -20.60 8.54 5.27
C SER A 436 -19.21 7.94 5.48
N SER A 437 -18.65 7.33 4.44
CA SER A 437 -17.26 6.92 4.46
C SER A 437 -16.38 8.17 4.61
N ILE A 438 -15.79 8.33 5.79
CA ILE A 438 -14.76 9.35 6.00
C ILE A 438 -13.47 8.89 5.33
N THR A 439 -12.79 9.83 4.73
CA THR A 439 -11.54 9.62 3.97
C THR A 439 -10.36 9.25 4.88
N ARG A 440 -10.44 9.55 6.18
CA ARG A 440 -9.42 9.24 7.19
C ARG A 440 -10.04 8.97 8.57
N PRO A 441 -9.40 8.16 9.44
CA PRO A 441 -9.87 7.95 10.81
C PRO A 441 -10.02 9.26 11.61
N PRO A 442 -11.06 9.42 12.47
CA PRO A 442 -11.29 10.66 13.21
C PRO A 442 -10.15 10.98 14.16
N ILE A 443 -9.59 9.96 14.83
CA ILE A 443 -8.45 10.11 15.73
C ILE A 443 -7.20 10.60 15.00
N ARG A 444 -7.01 10.19 13.74
CA ARG A 444 -5.92 10.70 12.89
C ARG A 444 -6.20 12.16 12.50
N GLY A 445 -7.43 12.50 12.16
CA GLY A 445 -7.85 13.90 11.93
C GLY A 445 -7.56 14.80 13.14
N TYR A 446 -8.02 14.39 14.32
CA TYR A 446 -7.79 15.08 15.60
C TYR A 446 -6.30 15.27 15.90
N LEU A 447 -5.48 14.24 15.73
CA LEU A 447 -4.03 14.34 15.95
C LEU A 447 -3.36 15.29 14.96
N LEU A 448 -3.71 15.20 13.67
CA LEU A 448 -3.19 16.10 12.65
C LEU A 448 -3.60 17.55 12.93
N GLU A 449 -4.86 17.80 13.30
CA GLU A 449 -5.34 19.14 13.67
C GLU A 449 -4.65 19.67 14.92
N ASN A 450 -4.41 18.85 15.94
CA ASN A 450 -3.70 19.30 17.13
C ASN A 450 -2.20 19.49 16.92
N MET A 451 -1.57 18.74 16.01
CA MET A 451 -0.19 18.98 15.59
C MET A 451 -0.06 20.24 14.75
N VAL A 452 -1.00 20.45 13.83
CA VAL A 452 -1.14 21.69 13.06
C VAL A 452 -1.37 22.83 14.04
N LEU A 453 -2.37 22.79 14.91
CA LEU A 453 -2.66 23.88 15.85
C LEU A 453 -1.54 24.13 16.89
N LYS A 454 -0.73 23.13 17.28
CA LYS A 454 0.43 23.35 18.17
C LYS A 454 1.71 23.81 17.47
N ASN A 455 1.97 23.44 16.22
CA ASN A 455 3.23 23.77 15.52
C ASN A 455 3.09 24.72 14.32
N ILE A 456 1.87 24.94 13.80
CA ILE A 456 1.63 25.73 12.57
C ILE A 456 1.31 27.20 12.85
N TYR A 457 0.95 27.58 14.09
CA TYR A 457 0.88 28.99 14.45
C TYR A 457 2.21 29.75 14.21
N SER A 458 3.35 29.05 14.07
CA SER A 458 4.65 29.69 13.78
C SER A 458 5.24 29.44 12.39
N LEU A 459 4.69 28.54 11.54
CA LEU A 459 5.41 28.09 10.34
C LEU A 459 4.60 27.95 9.03
N PHE A 460 3.30 27.61 9.03
CA PHE A 460 2.53 27.55 7.76
C PHE A 460 1.71 28.80 7.46
N ILE A 461 1.58 29.76 8.38
CA ILE A 461 0.96 31.04 8.02
C ILE A 461 1.77 31.72 6.91
N GLU A 462 3.10 31.58 6.85
CA GLU A 462 3.88 32.12 5.73
C GLU A 462 3.72 31.34 4.40
N TRP A 463 3.41 30.03 4.43
CA TRP A 463 3.28 29.22 3.21
C TRP A 463 1.83 29.12 2.67
N ALA A 464 0.84 29.14 3.56
CA ALA A 464 -0.58 29.19 3.21
C ALA A 464 -1.01 30.60 2.77
N ILE A 465 -0.41 31.67 3.32
CA ILE A 465 -0.61 33.04 2.81
C ILE A 465 -0.06 33.16 1.39
N LEU A 466 1.05 32.50 1.03
CA LEU A 466 1.58 32.53 -0.34
C LEU A 466 0.64 31.87 -1.38
N THR A 467 -0.13 30.85 -0.99
CA THR A 467 -1.12 30.22 -1.88
C THR A 467 -2.47 30.95 -1.90
N GLN A 468 -2.81 31.72 -0.86
CA GLN A 468 -4.00 32.59 -0.85
C GLN A 468 -3.75 33.98 -1.48
N VAL A 469 -2.53 34.54 -1.42
CA VAL A 469 -2.18 35.83 -2.06
C VAL A 469 -2.13 35.72 -3.59
N ILE A 470 -1.81 34.55 -4.15
CA ILE A 470 -1.85 34.33 -5.61
C ILE A 470 -3.29 34.28 -6.15
N LYS A 471 -4.30 34.00 -5.31
CA LYS A 471 -5.72 34.09 -5.69
C LYS A 471 -6.30 35.50 -5.65
N LEU A 472 -5.56 36.49 -5.17
CA LEU A 472 -5.97 37.90 -5.11
C LEU A 472 -5.40 38.78 -6.23
N PHE A 473 -4.50 38.25 -7.07
CA PHE A 473 -3.90 38.97 -8.20
C PHE A 473 -4.39 38.50 -9.58
N VAL A 474 -5.38 37.62 -9.63
CA VAL A 474 -6.08 37.21 -10.86
C VAL A 474 -7.59 37.33 -10.63
N ILE A 475 -8.06 38.58 -10.57
CA ILE A 475 -9.42 38.99 -10.95
C ILE A 475 -9.26 40.15 -11.91
#